data_AF-A0A950FMT5-F1
#
_entry.id   AF-A0A950FMT5-F1
#
_cell.length_a   1.000
_cell.length_b   1.000
_cell.length_c   1.000
_cell.angle_alpha   90.00
_cell.angle_beta   90.00
_cell.angle_gamma   90.00
#
_symmetry.space_group_name_H-M   'P 1'
#
loop_
_entity.id
_entity.type
_entity.pdbx_description
1 polymer ?
#
loop_
_entity_poly.entity_id
_entity_poly.type
_entity_poly.pdbx_seq_one_letter_code
_entity_poly.pdbx_strand_id
1 'polypeptide(L)'
;MTTVHFDAPASSTPRRVAASPYPIGTIAGRIVRVAWLTALLVRRERVQFERYRQRFGASLRTFHRDIACLRDAGLYLEVEYPYTYWLLCFMADSDAA
;
A
#
# COMPACT_ATOMS: atom_id res chain seq x y z
N MET A 1 2.79 1.72 49.95
CA MET A 1 2.14 2.16 48.69
C MET A 1 3.12 3.05 47.97
N THR A 2 3.67 2.60 46.84
CA THR A 2 4.64 3.36 46.03
C THR A 2 4.11 3.40 44.60
N THR A 3 3.60 4.55 44.18
CA THR A 3 3.18 4.85 42.82
C THR A 3 4.41 5.20 41.99
N VAL A 4 4.76 4.32 41.04
CA VAL A 4 5.82 4.59 40.07
C VAL A 4 5.16 5.26 38.86
N HIS A 5 5.42 6.55 38.66
CA HIS A 5 5.03 7.25 37.44
C HIS A 5 6.03 6.94 36.32
N PHE A 6 5.50 6.50 35.19
CA PHE A 6 6.25 6.14 33.99
C PHE A 6 6.13 7.28 32.97
N ASP A 7 6.82 8.39 33.22
CA ASP A 7 6.92 9.49 32.25
C ASP A 7 8.03 9.19 31.24
N ALA A 8 7.71 8.34 30.25
CA ALA A 8 8.53 8.22 29.05
C ALA A 8 8.07 9.29 28.04
N PRO A 9 8.90 10.28 27.68
CA PRO A 9 8.53 11.23 26.64
C PRO A 9 8.34 10.49 25.32
N ALA A 10 7.17 10.65 24.71
CA ALA A 10 6.91 10.15 23.37
C ALA A 10 7.95 10.78 22.42
N SER A 11 8.89 9.97 21.94
CA SER A 11 9.88 10.39 20.95
C SER A 11 9.15 10.90 19.71
N SER A 12 9.18 12.21 19.49
CA SER A 12 8.62 12.89 18.33
C SER A 12 9.53 12.77 17.10
N THR A 13 10.40 11.75 17.06
CA THR A 13 11.26 11.54 15.90
C THR A 13 10.40 11.15 14.71
N PRO A 14 10.48 11.87 13.57
CA PRO A 14 9.83 11.45 12.35
C PRO A 14 10.35 10.06 12.03
N ARG A 15 9.44 9.08 11.99
CA ARG A 15 9.77 7.69 11.66
C ARG A 15 10.38 7.69 10.27
N ARG A 16 11.72 7.65 10.18
CA ARG A 16 12.41 7.45 8.90
C ARG A 16 11.79 6.20 8.30
N VAL A 17 11.16 6.35 7.14
CA VAL A 17 10.66 5.23 6.36
C VAL A 17 11.87 4.36 6.10
N ALA A 18 12.02 3.29 6.89
CA ALA A 18 13.11 2.35 6.71
C ALA A 18 12.98 1.85 5.28
N ALA A 19 14.01 2.14 4.46
CA ALA A 19 14.15 1.48 3.18
C ALA A 19 14.03 -0.01 3.46
N SER A 20 13.04 -0.64 2.83
CA SER A 20 12.72 -2.04 3.04
C SER A 20 13.99 -2.88 2.83
N PRO A 21 14.41 -3.74 3.78
CA PRO A 21 15.69 -4.47 3.73
C PRO A 21 15.73 -5.57 2.65
N TYR A 22 14.66 -5.74 1.87
CA TYR A 22 14.55 -6.80 0.89
C TYR A 22 15.14 -6.37 -0.46
N PRO A 23 16.03 -7.18 -1.08
CA PRO A 23 16.52 -6.91 -2.41
C PRO A 23 15.34 -6.83 -3.38
N ILE A 24 15.35 -5.82 -4.24
CA ILE A 24 14.25 -5.40 -5.15
C ILE A 24 13.82 -6.51 -6.15
N GLY A 25 14.54 -7.64 -6.21
CA GLY A 25 14.24 -8.80 -7.07
C GLY A 25 13.78 -10.08 -6.37
N THR A 26 13.59 -10.11 -5.04
CA THR A 26 13.20 -11.35 -4.32
C THR A 26 11.68 -11.56 -4.30
N ILE A 27 11.26 -12.84 -4.23
CA ILE A 27 9.84 -13.21 -4.04
C ILE A 27 9.28 -12.54 -2.76
N ALA A 28 10.05 -12.56 -1.67
CA ALA A 28 9.69 -11.89 -0.42
C ALA A 28 9.43 -10.38 -0.64
N GLY A 29 10.29 -9.69 -1.40
CA GLY A 29 10.09 -8.29 -1.75
C GLY A 29 8.79 -8.06 -2.54
N ARG A 30 8.45 -8.95 -3.48
CA ARG A 30 7.18 -8.87 -4.22
C ARG A 30 5.97 -9.06 -3.29
N ILE A 31 6.00 -10.06 -2.40
CA ILE A 31 4.93 -10.31 -1.43
C ILE A 31 4.66 -9.07 -0.58
N VAL A 32 5.70 -8.44 -0.04
CA VAL A 32 5.57 -7.22 0.77
C VAL A 32 4.94 -6.08 -0.02
N ARG A 33 5.35 -5.87 -1.28
CA ARG A 33 4.79 -4.81 -2.13
C ARG A 33 3.32 -5.05 -2.45
N VAL A 34 2.97 -6.26 -2.86
CA VAL A 34 1.58 -6.65 -3.19
C VAL A 34 0.68 -6.57 -1.94
N ALA A 35 1.15 -7.04 -0.78
CA ALA A 35 0.41 -6.95 0.48
C ALA A 35 0.15 -5.49 0.89
N TRP A 36 1.16 -4.62 0.74
CA TRP A 36 1.01 -3.20 1.01
C TRP A 36 0.00 -2.52 0.07
N LEU A 37 0.06 -2.80 -1.23
CA LEU A 37 -0.91 -2.30 -2.20
C LEU A 37 -2.33 -2.75 -1.86
N THR A 38 -2.49 -4.04 -1.55
CA THR A 38 -3.78 -4.63 -1.15
C THR A 38 -4.36 -3.91 0.06
N ALA A 39 -3.53 -3.67 1.09
CA ALA A 39 -3.97 -2.99 2.31
C ALA A 39 -4.47 -1.56 2.04
N LEU A 40 -3.80 -0.81 1.16
CA LEU A 40 -4.27 0.53 0.75
C LEU A 40 -5.60 0.47 0.00
N LEU A 41 -5.68 -0.44 -0.97
CA LEU A 41 -6.86 -0.58 -1.82
C LEU A 41 -8.09 -1.01 -1.03
N VAL A 42 -7.95 -1.95 -0.09
CA VAL A 42 -9.03 -2.38 0.82
C VAL A 42 -9.51 -1.25 1.73
N ARG A 43 -8.60 -0.33 2.11
CA ARG A 43 -8.95 0.90 2.85
C ARG A 43 -9.53 2.00 1.96
N ARG A 44 -9.74 1.72 0.68
CA ARG A 44 -10.20 2.69 -0.34
C ARG A 44 -9.25 3.88 -0.50
N GLU A 45 -7.98 3.70 -0.19
CA GLU A 45 -6.95 4.72 -0.43
C GLU A 45 -6.51 4.69 -1.91
N ARG A 46 -6.21 5.87 -2.46
CA ARG A 46 -5.59 5.98 -3.77
C ARG A 46 -4.13 5.53 -3.71
N VAL A 47 -3.74 4.69 -4.66
CA VAL A 47 -2.37 4.22 -4.86
C VAL A 47 -1.74 5.03 -5.97
N GLN A 48 -0.75 5.85 -5.63
CA GLN A 48 0.03 6.63 -6.60
C GLN A 48 1.40 6.00 -6.82
N PHE A 49 1.85 5.95 -8.08
CA PHE A 49 3.19 5.45 -8.42
C PHE A 49 4.30 6.17 -7.63
N GLU A 50 4.19 7.48 -7.42
CA GLU A 50 5.23 8.24 -6.71
C GLU A 50 5.41 7.77 -5.26
N ARG A 51 4.30 7.54 -4.54
CA ARG A 51 4.30 6.99 -3.17
C ARG A 51 4.89 5.58 -3.16
N TYR A 52 4.58 4.77 -4.16
CA TYR A 52 5.13 3.42 -4.33
C TYR A 52 6.65 3.45 -4.58
N ARG A 53 7.11 4.34 -5.46
CA ARG A 53 8.53 4.53 -5.80
C ARG A 53 9.33 5.00 -4.58
N GLN A 54 8.83 6.00 -3.85
CA GLN A 54 9.49 6.50 -2.63
C GLN A 54 9.61 5.41 -1.57
N ARG A 55 8.62 4.52 -1.45
CA ARG A 55 8.62 3.45 -0.45
C ARG A 55 9.53 2.29 -0.79
N PHE A 56 9.57 1.87 -2.06
CA PHE A 56 10.21 0.61 -2.47
C PHE A 56 11.39 0.79 -3.43
N GLY A 57 11.68 2.00 -3.90
CA GLY A 57 12.70 2.26 -4.92
C GLY A 57 12.42 1.53 -6.25
N ALA A 58 11.17 1.12 -6.49
CA ALA A 58 10.81 0.25 -7.59
C ALA A 58 10.49 1.04 -8.88
N SER A 59 10.80 0.43 -10.02
CA SER A 59 10.51 1.01 -11.34
C SER A 59 9.00 1.04 -11.63
N LEU A 60 8.59 1.90 -12.58
CA LEU A 60 7.21 1.94 -13.09
C LEU A 60 6.78 0.59 -13.67
N ARG A 61 7.70 -0.12 -14.33
CA ARG A 61 7.44 -1.47 -14.86
C ARG A 61 7.14 -2.47 -13.74
N THR A 62 7.88 -2.41 -12.63
CA THR A 62 7.62 -3.25 -11.45
C THR A 62 6.26 -2.92 -10.84
N PHE A 63 5.93 -1.63 -10.73
CA PHE A 63 4.64 -1.18 -10.24
C PHE A 63 3.49 -1.73 -11.10
N HIS A 64 3.55 -1.58 -12.42
CA HIS A 64 2.52 -2.13 -13.31
C HIS A 64 2.40 -3.66 -13.22
N ARG A 65 3.51 -4.39 -13.05
CA ARG A 65 3.45 -5.85 -12.83
C ARG A 65 2.75 -6.21 -11.53
N ASP A 66 3.00 -5.47 -10.46
CA ASP A 66 2.35 -5.72 -9.17
C ASP A 66 0.86 -5.33 -9.20
N ILE A 67 0.49 -4.27 -9.92
CA ILE A 67 -0.93 -3.92 -10.21
C ILE A 67 -1.61 -4.99 -11.07
N ALA A 68 -0.96 -5.48 -12.13
CA ALA A 68 -1.49 -6.56 -12.96
C ALA A 68 -1.73 -7.83 -12.13
N CYS A 69 -0.79 -8.17 -11.24
CA CYS A 69 -0.94 -9.29 -10.31
C CYS A 69 -2.17 -9.16 -9.42
N LEU A 70 -2.52 -7.96 -8.98
CA LEU A 70 -3.74 -7.72 -8.18
C LEU A 70 -5.00 -7.86 -9.01
N ARG A 71 -4.99 -7.40 -10.26
CA ARG A 71 -6.11 -7.61 -11.20
C ARG A 71 -6.33 -9.09 -11.50
N ASP A 72 -5.25 -9.83 -11.75
CA ASP A 72 -5.29 -11.27 -11.97
C ASP A 72 -5.82 -12.03 -10.73
N ALA A 73 -5.59 -11.48 -9.54
CA ALA A 73 -6.13 -12.00 -8.28
C ALA A 73 -7.61 -11.60 -8.02
N GLY A 74 -8.24 -10.86 -8.93
CA GLY A 74 -9.65 -10.49 -8.86
C GLY A 74 -9.94 -9.10 -8.30
N LEU A 75 -8.93 -8.24 -8.06
CA LEU A 75 -9.18 -6.86 -7.67
C LEU A 75 -9.53 -6.01 -8.90
N TYR A 76 -10.71 -5.39 -8.87
CA TYR A 76 -11.14 -4.43 -9.89
C TYR A 76 -10.53 -3.05 -9.59
N LEU A 77 -9.57 -2.63 -10.42
CA LEU A 77 -8.81 -1.39 -10.22
C LEU A 77 -9.05 -0.41 -11.37
N GLU A 78 -9.53 0.78 -11.04
CA GLU A 78 -9.67 1.88 -11.99
C GLU A 78 -8.40 2.73 -12.02
N VAL A 79 -8.15 3.38 -13.17
CA VAL A 79 -6.96 4.20 -13.41
C VAL A 79 -7.35 5.65 -13.53
N GLU A 80 -6.80 6.48 -12.65
CA GLU A 80 -6.85 7.94 -12.74
C GLU A 80 -5.49 8.44 -13.26
N TYR A 81 -5.53 9.29 -14.28
CA TYR A 81 -4.31 9.81 -14.89
C TYR A 81 -3.61 10.82 -13.95
N PRO A 82 -2.27 10.76 -13.80
CA PRO A 82 -1.34 9.72 -14.25
C PRO A 82 -1.04 8.67 -13.14
N TYR A 83 -1.02 7.39 -13.52
CA TYR A 83 -0.54 6.26 -12.70
C TYR A 83 -1.10 6.17 -11.27
N THR A 84 -2.34 6.63 -11.10
CA THR A 84 -3.07 6.53 -9.86
C THR A 84 -4.11 5.43 -10.00
N TYR A 85 -4.15 4.53 -9.03
CA TYR A 85 -5.06 3.39 -9.01
C TYR A 85 -5.90 3.42 -7.75
N TRP A 86 -7.15 3.01 -7.87
CA TRP A 86 -8.02 2.85 -6.72
C TRP A 86 -8.95 1.66 -6.93
N LEU A 87 -9.45 1.10 -5.83
CA LEU A 87 -10.33 -0.07 -5.87
C LEU A 87 -11.72 0.37 -6.32
N LEU A 88 -12.18 -0.16 -7.46
CA LEU A 88 -13.55 0.00 -7.89
C LEU A 88 -14.44 -0.81 -6.95
N CYS A 89 -15.22 -0.10 -6.13
CA CYS A 89 -16.25 -0.73 -5.31
C CYS A 89 -17.51 -0.79 -6.15
N PHE A 90 -17.85 -1.97 -6.69
CA PHE A 90 -19.23 -2.21 -7.07
C PHE A 90 -20.04 -2.17 -5.77
N MET A 91 -20.71 -1.05 -5.49
CA MET A 91 -21.87 -1.13 -4.63
C MET A 91 -22.85 -1.97 -5.44
N ALA A 92 -23.07 -3.20 -5.00
CA ALA A 92 -24.27 -3.91 -5.41
C ALA A 92 -25.43 -3.11 -4.82
N ASP A 93 -25.84 -2.04 -5.50
CA ASP A 93 -27.21 -1.53 -5.42
C ASP A 93 -28.09 -2.56 -6.14
N SER A 94 -28.10 -3.78 -5.61
CA SER A 94 -29.07 -4.81 -5.91
C SER A 94 -30.16 -4.65 -4.88
N ASP A 95 -30.88 -3.52 -4.94
CA ASP A 95 -32.24 -3.32 -4.45
C ASP A 95 -32.66 -1.86 -4.66
N ALA A 96 -33.32 -1.57 -5.80
CA ALA A 96 -34.36 -0.55 -5.89
C ALA A 96 -35.11 -0.62 -7.25
N ALA A 97 -36.21 -1.39 -7.22
CA ALA A 97 -37.42 -1.34 -8.06
C ALA A 97 -37.34 -1.72 -9.55
#